data_AF-A0A8T6TIQ8-F1
#
_entry.id   AF-A0A8T6TIQ8-F1
#
_cell.length_a   1.000
_cell.length_b   1.000
_cell.length_c   1.000
_cell.angle_alpha   90.00
_cell.angle_beta   90.00
_cell.angle_gamma   90.00
#
_symmetry.space_group_name_H-M   'P 1'
#
loop_
_entity.id
_entity.type
_entity.pdbx_description
1 polymer ?
#
loop_
_entity_poly.entity_id
_entity_poly.type
_entity_poly.pdbx_seq_one_letter_code
_entity_poly.pdbx_strand_id
1 'polypeptide(L)' 'GLALQNRALLRAHGVRAFDFLGAVGSGKTMLIERLTELLQVRGVRVGAIAGDVAGDDDHQRFLAAGIESENLNTGKECHL' A
#
# COMPACT_ATOMS: atom_id res chain seq x y z
N GLY A 1 -2.77 15.32 15.73
CA GLY A 1 -2.76 13.85 15.67
C GLY A 1 -1.94 13.41 14.49
N LEU A 2 -1.26 12.26 14.60
CA LEU A 2 -0.31 11.77 13.60
C LEU A 2 -0.93 11.64 12.19
N ALA A 3 -2.17 11.16 12.08
CA ALA A 3 -2.89 11.04 10.80
C ALA A 3 -3.03 12.38 10.06
N LEU A 4 -3.25 13.50 10.77
CA LEU A 4 -3.34 14.83 10.14
C LEU A 4 -1.97 15.30 9.64
N GLN A 5 -0.89 14.98 10.35
CA GLN A 5 0.48 15.30 9.94
C GLN A 5 0.85 14.48 8.70
N ASN A 6 0.55 13.18 8.66
CA ASN A 6 0.76 12.32 7.50
C ASN A 6 0.00 12.85 6.28
N ARG A 7 -1.29 13.19 6.44
CA ARG A 7 -2.09 13.78 5.37
C ARG A 7 -1.51 15.10 4.85
N ALA A 8 -1.03 15.97 5.74
CA ALA A 8 -0.40 17.22 5.36
C ALA A 8 0.91 16.98 4.59
N LEU A 9 1.74 16.05 5.05
CA LEU A 9 3.00 15.66 4.41
C LEU A 9 2.78 15.09 3.01
N LEU A 10 1.85 14.14 2.87
CA LEU A 10 1.48 13.54 1.58
C LEU A 10 0.97 14.60 0.61
N ARG A 11 0.08 15.49 1.07
CA ARG A 11 -0.43 16.60 0.26
C ARG A 11 0.67 17.56 -0.19
N ALA A 12 1.61 17.89 0.70
CA ALA A 12 2.75 18.76 0.37
C ALA A 12 3.64 18.18 -0.73
N HIS A 13 3.72 16.86 -0.84
CA HIS A 13 4.45 16.14 -1.89
C HIS A 13 3.59 15.76 -3.10
N GLY A 14 2.32 16.20 -3.17
CA GLY A 14 1.41 15.85 -4.26
C GLY A 14 1.01 14.37 -4.29
N VAL A 15 1.19 13.65 -3.19
CA VAL A 15 0.85 12.22 -3.07
C VAL A 15 -0.60 12.07 -2.62
N ARG A 16 -1.36 11.24 -3.35
CA ARG A 16 -2.68 10.78 -2.92
C ARG A 16 -2.55 9.36 -2.38
N ALA A 17 -2.77 9.19 -1.08
CA ALA A 17 -2.74 7.89 -0.42
C ALA A 17 -4.16 7.31 -0.28
N PHE A 18 -4.23 5.98 -0.30
CA PHE A 18 -5.44 5.19 -0.07
C PHE A 18 -5.11 4.11 0.95
N ASP A 19 -6.03 3.87 1.87
CA ASP A 19 -5.93 2.79 2.84
C ASP A 19 -6.93 1.70 2.46
N PHE A 20 -6.44 0.46 2.29
CA PHE A 20 -7.22 -0.68 1.84
C PHE A 20 -7.43 -1.66 3.00
N LEU A 21 -8.53 -1.46 3.73
CA LEU A 21 -8.94 -2.36 4.80
C LEU A 21 -9.84 -3.48 4.28
N GLY A 22 -9.76 -4.65 4.91
CA GLY A 22 -10.62 -5.79 4.59
C GLY A 22 -10.13 -7.09 5.22
N ALA A 23 -11.02 -8.08 5.28
CA ALA A 23 -10.71 -9.39 5.86
C ALA A 23 -9.55 -10.11 5.13
N VAL A 24 -8.94 -11.08 5.80
CA VAL A 24 -7.99 -12.01 5.16
C VAL A 24 -8.69 -12.71 4.00
N GLY A 25 -8.03 -12.76 2.84
CA GLY A 25 -8.60 -13.37 1.62
C GLY A 25 -9.66 -12.54 0.89
N SER A 26 -9.95 -11.29 1.30
CA SER A 26 -10.95 -10.45 0.61
C SER A 26 -10.50 -9.91 -0.76
N GLY A 27 -9.31 -10.29 -1.24
CA GLY A 27 -8.79 -9.90 -2.55
C GLY A 27 -8.09 -8.53 -2.61
N LYS A 28 -7.70 -7.94 -1.48
CA LYS A 28 -7.05 -6.61 -1.43
C LYS A 28 -5.81 -6.53 -2.31
N THR A 29 -4.89 -7.49 -2.17
CA THR A 29 -3.64 -7.51 -2.92
C THR A 29 -3.89 -7.58 -4.43
N MET A 30 -4.82 -8.44 -4.88
CA MET A 30 -5.22 -8.53 -6.29
C MET A 30 -5.83 -7.21 -6.79
N LEU A 31 -6.67 -6.55 -5.98
CA LEU A 31 -7.23 -5.25 -6.34
C LEU A 31 -6.13 -4.19 -6.51
N ILE A 32 -5.15 -4.16 -5.61
CA ILE A 32 -4.03 -3.20 -5.67
C ILE A 32 -3.14 -3.46 -6.90
N GLU A 33 -2.83 -4.73 -7.20
CA GLU A 33 -2.07 -5.13 -8.40
C GLU A 33 -2.77 -4.62 -9.67
N ARG A 34 -4.08 -4.89 -9.82
CA ARG A 34 -4.86 -4.45 -10.99
C ARG A 34 -5.03 -2.94 -11.08
N LEU A 35 -5.23 -2.27 -9.95
CA LEU A 35 -5.33 -0.82 -9.92
C LEU A 35 -4.00 -0.18 -10.36
N THR A 36 -2.88 -0.74 -9.93
CA THR A 36 -1.54 -0.28 -10.31
C THR A 36 -1.33 -0.38 -11.81
N GLU A 37 -1.66 -1.52 -12.43
CA GLU A 37 -1.55 -1.70 -13.89
C GLU A 37 -2.28 -0.57 -14.63
N LEU A 38 -3.51 -0.25 -14.23
CA LEU A 38 -4.31 0.81 -14.83
C LEU A 38 -3.73 2.22 -14.60
N LEU A 39 -3.15 2.47 -13.44
CA LEU A 39 -2.54 3.76 -13.09
C LEU A 39 -1.22 3.97 -13.84
N GLN A 40 -0.40 2.94 -13.96
CA GLN A 40 0.87 2.98 -14.70
C GLN A 40 0.64 3.24 -16.20
N VAL A 41 -0.39 2.63 -16.81
CA VAL A 41 -0.80 2.92 -18.20
C VAL A 41 -1.15 4.41 -18.39
N ARG A 42 -1.63 5.07 -17.34
CA ARG A 42 -1.95 6.51 -17.34
C ARG A 42 -0.77 7.39 -16.95
N GLY A 43 0.44 6.84 -16.81
CA GLY A 43 1.65 7.55 -16.43
C GLY A 43 1.70 7.95 -14.95
N VAL A 44 0.88 7.34 -14.09
CA VAL A 44 0.88 7.61 -12.64
C VAL A 44 1.88 6.69 -11.96
N ARG A 45 2.80 7.28 -11.19
CA ARG A 45 3.72 6.52 -10.33
C ARG A 45 2.98 5.99 -9.10
N VAL A 46 3.22 4.74 -8.76
CA VAL A 46 2.57 4.05 -7.64
C VAL A 46 3.66 3.49 -6.72
N GLY A 47 3.47 3.70 -5.42
CA GLY A 47 4.23 3.03 -4.37
C GLY A 47 3.27 2.40 -3.36
N ALA A 48 3.73 1.38 -2.65
CA ALA A 48 2.95 0.65 -1.66
C ALA A 48 3.67 0.57 -0.31
N ILE A 49 2.89 0.55 0.77
CA ILE A 49 3.34 0.14 2.09
C ILE A 49 2.59 -1.17 2.38
N ALA A 50 3.32 -2.28 2.45
CA ALA A 50 2.74 -3.59 2.76
C ALA A 50 2.63 -3.71 4.29
N GLY A 51 1.41 -3.81 4.80
CA GLY A 51 1.13 -3.97 6.21
C GLY A 51 0.78 -5.43 6.54
N ASP A 52 1.78 -6.22 6.92
CA ASP A 52 1.60 -7.61 7.32
C ASP A 52 1.77 -7.79 8.83
N VAL A 53 1.08 -8.78 9.41
CA VAL A 53 1.29 -9.14 10.83
C VAL A 53 2.70 -9.70 11.02
N ALA A 54 3.13 -10.54 10.09
CA ALA A 54 4.48 -11.08 9.99
C ALA A 54 4.73 -11.56 8.56
N GLY A 55 5.99 -11.48 8.12
CA GLY A 55 6.41 -11.92 6.79
C GLY A 55 6.61 -10.76 5.84
N ASP A 56 6.57 -11.05 4.54
CA ASP A 56 6.73 -10.07 3.46
C ASP A 56 5.94 -10.48 2.20
N ASP A 57 4.90 -11.31 2.35
CA ASP A 57 4.16 -11.90 1.24
C ASP A 57 3.54 -10.82 0.32
N ASP A 58 2.85 -9.83 0.89
CA ASP A 58 2.27 -8.75 0.10
C ASP A 58 3.37 -7.82 -0.47
N HIS A 59 4.46 -7.61 0.28
CA HIS A 59 5.60 -6.83 -0.19
C HIS A 59 6.25 -7.45 -1.45
N GLN A 60 6.53 -8.76 -1.45
CA GLN A 60 7.10 -9.47 -2.59
C GLN A 60 6.17 -9.46 -3.80
N ARG A 61 4.87 -9.60 -3.57
CA ARG A 61 3.86 -9.52 -4.64
C ARG A 61 3.82 -8.13 -5.28
N PHE A 62 3.88 -7.07 -4.48
CA PHE A 62 3.92 -5.71 -5.00
C PHE A 62 5.19 -5.44 -5.82
N LEU A 63 6.36 -5.91 -5.36
CA LEU A 63 7.60 -5.83 -6.14
C LEU A 63 7.49 -6.58 -7.48
N ALA A 64 6.93 -7.79 -7.47
CA ALA A 64 6.70 -8.58 -8.68
C ALA A 64 5.72 -7.91 -9.66
N ALA A 65 4.77 -7.12 -9.15
CA ALA A 65 3.86 -6.28 -9.94
C ALA A 65 4.49 -4.95 -10.40
N GLY A 66 5.78 -4.71 -10.12
CA GLY A 66 6.50 -3.50 -10.50
C GLY A 66 6.14 -2.26 -9.66
N ILE A 67 5.67 -2.47 -8.43
CA ILE A 67 5.38 -1.42 -7.46
C ILE A 67 6.59 -1.23 -6.55
N GLU A 68 7.06 0.00 -6.39
CA GLU A 68 8.00 0.33 -5.30
C GLU A 68 7.30 0.11 -3.97
N SER A 69 7.82 -0.80 -3.14
CA SER A 69 7.11 -1.30 -1.97
C SER A 69 8.01 -1.27 -0.74
N GLU A 70 7.47 -0.86 0.40
CA GLU A 70 8.11 -0.94 1.71
C GLU A 70 7.33 -1.89 2.61
N ASN A 71 8.03 -2.81 3.27
CA ASN A 71 7.39 -3.78 4.17
C ASN A 71 7.31 -3.24 5.60
N LEU A 72 6.12 -3.33 6.20
CA LEU A 72 5.86 -2.91 7.57
C LEU A 72 5.18 -4.05 8.33
N ASN A 73 5.97 -4.72 9.16
CA ASN A 73 5.50 -5.76 10.07
C ASN A 73 4.91 -5.16 11.34
N THR A 74 3.62 -5.38 11.57
CA THR A 74 2.89 -4.84 12.74
C THR A 74 3.06 -5.70 14.00
N GLY A 75 3.63 -6.91 13.87
CA GLY A 75 3.94 -7.81 14.97
C GLY A 75 2.68 -8.42 15.59
N LYS A 76 2.14 -7.82 16.65
CA LYS A 76 0.90 -8.29 17.32
C LYS A 76 -0.31 -7.39 17.06
N GLU A 77 -0.09 -6.23 16.45
CA GLU A 77 -1.14 -5.27 16.13
C GLU A 77 -1.87 -5.75 14.87
N CYS A 78 -3.20 -5.88 14.94
CA CYS A 78 -4.02 -6.32 13.81
C CYS A 78 -4.41 -5.18 12.86
N HIS A 79 -3.89 -3.97 13.07
CA HIS A 79 -4.20 -2.78 12.28
C HIS A 79 -3.01 -1.78 12.29
N LEU A 80 -3.05 -0.85 11.34
CA LEU A 80 -2.11 0.25 11.13
C LEU A 80 -2.82 1.60 11.29
#